data_AF-A0A4Q3T8R0-F1
#
_entry.id   AF-A0A4Q3T8R0-F1
#
_cell.length_a   1.000
_cell.length_b   1.000
_cell.length_c   1.000
_cell.angle_alpha   90.00
_cell.angle_beta   90.00
_cell.angle_gamma   90.00
#
_symmetry.space_group_name_H-M   'P 1'
#
loop_
_entity.id
_entity.type
_entity.pdbx_description
1 polymer ?
#
loop_
_entity_poly.entity_id
_entity_poly.type
_entity_poly.pdbx_seq_one_letter_code
_entity_poly.pdbx_strand_id
1 'polypeptide(L)'
;LERNGKAERQAGRNTFISTHEAADIGRIKAVLKRSKLMVRVNPFQPANPAAAEAEITEVLAQGADLIMLPMFNNADELRGFAKLLNGRAPLVPLLETKGALASLDEWIATPGLCEVFVGLNDLHLSLGCSFMFEPLALGHVEKVAVAARRHGLRFGFGGIARLGEGLLAGRDVLAEHVRLGSQAVILSRTFNRVGEGETFEDAVAGLRSAERTLAARTNAEMLADSAHASALIAQLAAQARDRAAA
;
A
#
# COMPACT_ATOMS: atom_id res chain seq x y z
N LEU A 1 4.51 -16.66 -2.22
CA LEU A 1 5.02 -15.32 -2.61
C LEU A 1 5.13 -14.47 -1.35
N GLU A 2 6.17 -13.62 -1.28
CA GLU A 2 6.41 -12.72 -0.15
C GLU A 2 6.37 -13.45 1.22
N ARG A 3 7.25 -14.41 1.45
CA ARG A 3 7.34 -15.20 2.69
C ARG A 3 8.55 -14.79 3.56
N ASN A 4 9.61 -14.25 2.96
CA ASN A 4 10.88 -14.00 3.64
C ASN A 4 10.78 -12.89 4.71
N GLY A 5 11.17 -13.21 5.94
CA GLY A 5 11.15 -12.33 7.11
C GLY A 5 9.77 -11.91 7.62
N LYS A 6 8.67 -12.38 7.00
CA LYS A 6 7.31 -12.02 7.45
C LYS A 6 7.02 -12.53 8.84
N ALA A 7 7.30 -13.81 9.12
CA ALA A 7 6.99 -14.44 10.39
C ALA A 7 7.67 -13.74 11.58
N GLU A 8 8.91 -13.29 11.40
CA GLU A 8 9.66 -12.55 12.42
C GLU A 8 9.09 -11.14 12.63
N ARG A 9 8.76 -10.41 11.55
CA ARG A 9 8.14 -9.07 11.63
C ARG A 9 6.72 -9.09 12.21
N GLN A 10 6.04 -10.21 12.06
CA GLN A 10 4.63 -10.40 12.40
C GLN A 10 4.42 -11.23 13.68
N ALA A 11 5.50 -11.64 14.34
CA ALA A 11 5.43 -12.40 15.60
C ALA A 11 4.60 -11.62 16.64
N GLY A 12 3.59 -12.29 17.20
CA GLY A 12 2.68 -11.71 18.21
C GLY A 12 1.58 -10.80 17.65
N ARG A 13 1.36 -10.76 16.33
CA ARG A 13 0.34 -9.89 15.69
C ARG A 13 -0.70 -10.71 14.92
N ASN A 14 -1.95 -10.23 14.87
CA ASN A 14 -3.04 -10.86 14.13
C ASN A 14 -2.97 -10.54 12.61
N THR A 15 -1.83 -10.88 12.00
CA THR A 15 -1.49 -10.56 10.62
C THR A 15 -1.50 -11.80 9.74
N PHE A 16 -1.95 -11.64 8.49
CA PHE A 16 -2.06 -12.74 7.54
C PHE A 16 -0.69 -13.06 6.92
N ILE A 17 -0.22 -14.29 7.13
CA ILE A 17 0.93 -14.84 6.42
C ILE A 17 0.42 -15.43 5.11
N SER A 18 0.98 -14.97 3.99
CA SER A 18 0.53 -15.42 2.67
C SER A 18 0.88 -16.90 2.45
N THR A 19 -0.15 -17.70 2.22
CA THR A 19 -0.03 -19.11 1.80
C THR A 19 0.07 -19.24 0.28
N HIS A 20 -0.03 -18.15 -0.48
CA HIS A 20 -0.05 -18.19 -1.94
C HIS A 20 1.25 -18.74 -2.55
N GLU A 21 1.08 -19.51 -3.61
CA GLU A 21 2.13 -20.12 -4.43
C GLU A 21 2.18 -19.46 -5.81
N ALA A 22 3.27 -19.62 -6.55
CA ALA A 22 3.37 -19.04 -7.89
C ALA A 22 2.25 -19.54 -8.82
N ALA A 23 1.83 -20.80 -8.68
CA ALA A 23 0.71 -21.36 -9.44
C ALA A 23 -0.63 -20.65 -9.20
N ASP A 24 -0.82 -19.97 -8.05
CA ASP A 24 -2.01 -19.16 -7.82
C ASP A 24 -2.12 -17.96 -8.77
N ILE A 25 -0.97 -17.42 -9.20
CA ILE A 25 -0.93 -16.31 -10.16
C ILE A 25 -1.59 -16.76 -11.46
N GLY A 26 -1.19 -17.91 -12.00
CA GLY A 26 -1.76 -18.45 -13.24
C GLY A 26 -3.25 -18.77 -13.12
N ARG A 27 -3.69 -19.33 -11.98
CA ARG A 27 -5.11 -19.60 -11.70
C ARG A 27 -5.95 -18.31 -11.70
N ILE A 28 -5.47 -17.26 -11.04
CA ILE A 28 -6.14 -15.96 -11.00
C ILE A 28 -6.14 -15.33 -12.40
N LYS A 29 -4.97 -15.32 -13.07
CA LYS A 29 -4.82 -14.71 -14.39
C LYS A 29 -5.78 -15.30 -15.42
N ALA A 30 -6.02 -16.62 -15.38
CA ALA A 30 -6.92 -17.32 -16.30
C ALA A 30 -8.38 -16.84 -16.23
N VAL A 31 -8.83 -16.26 -15.10
CA VAL A 31 -10.21 -15.77 -14.95
C VAL A 31 -10.35 -14.25 -15.10
N LEU A 32 -9.25 -13.50 -15.11
CA LEU A 32 -9.26 -12.05 -15.26
C LEU A 32 -9.56 -11.64 -16.71
N LYS A 33 -10.58 -10.80 -16.90
CA LYS A 33 -11.00 -10.30 -18.23
C LYS A 33 -10.61 -8.85 -18.51
N ARG A 34 -10.44 -8.03 -17.47
CA ARG A 34 -10.27 -6.57 -17.57
C ARG A 34 -9.20 -6.02 -16.64
N SER A 35 -9.06 -6.60 -15.45
CA SER A 35 -8.14 -6.12 -14.43
C SER A 35 -6.72 -6.63 -14.67
N LYS A 36 -5.74 -5.81 -14.28
CA LYS A 36 -4.34 -6.22 -14.22
C LYS A 36 -4.07 -6.98 -12.91
N LEU A 37 -3.21 -7.99 -12.97
CA LEU A 37 -2.73 -8.76 -11.83
C LEU A 37 -1.37 -8.23 -11.38
N MET A 38 -1.36 -7.54 -10.23
CA MET A 38 -0.13 -7.12 -9.58
C MET A 38 0.33 -8.20 -8.59
N VAL A 39 1.60 -8.58 -8.67
CA VAL A 39 2.19 -9.60 -7.80
C VAL A 39 3.24 -8.97 -6.89
N ARG A 40 3.04 -9.09 -5.57
CA ARG A 40 4.04 -8.70 -4.58
C ARG A 40 5.03 -9.84 -4.36
N VAL A 41 6.29 -9.61 -4.69
CA VAL A 41 7.38 -10.60 -4.59
C VAL A 41 8.06 -10.56 -3.22
N ASN A 42 9.07 -11.40 -2.97
CA ASN A 42 9.89 -11.26 -1.78
C ASN A 42 10.73 -9.96 -1.79
N PRO A 43 11.13 -9.46 -0.61
CA PRO A 43 12.12 -8.38 -0.52
C PRO A 43 13.39 -8.73 -1.30
N PHE A 44 13.91 -7.76 -2.04
CA PHE A 44 15.16 -7.93 -2.78
C PHE A 44 16.34 -7.99 -1.82
N GLN A 45 17.21 -8.98 -2.01
CA GLN A 45 18.46 -9.10 -1.28
C GLN A 45 19.63 -8.91 -2.27
N PRO A 46 20.35 -7.78 -2.23
CA PRO A 46 21.49 -7.54 -3.14
C PRO A 46 22.57 -8.62 -3.08
N ALA A 47 22.71 -9.30 -1.94
CA ALA A 47 23.65 -10.41 -1.76
C ALA A 47 23.22 -11.71 -2.50
N ASN A 48 21.96 -11.82 -2.93
CA ASN A 48 21.44 -12.98 -3.65
C ASN A 48 20.54 -12.56 -4.83
N PRO A 49 21.11 -11.93 -5.87
CA PRO A 49 20.34 -11.48 -7.03
C PRO A 49 19.77 -12.63 -7.86
N ALA A 50 20.40 -13.81 -7.84
CA ALA A 50 19.93 -14.99 -8.57
C ALA A 50 18.56 -15.49 -8.06
N ALA A 51 18.31 -15.44 -6.74
CA ALA A 51 17.01 -15.79 -6.18
C ALA A 51 15.90 -14.83 -6.64
N ALA A 52 16.20 -13.53 -6.69
CA ALA A 52 15.26 -12.53 -7.18
C ALA A 52 14.98 -12.70 -8.68
N GLU A 53 16.00 -12.98 -9.49
CA GLU A 53 15.86 -13.24 -10.92
C GLU A 53 14.99 -14.48 -11.20
N ALA A 54 15.18 -15.54 -10.40
CA ALA A 54 14.37 -16.76 -10.48
C ALA A 54 12.90 -16.47 -10.12
N GLU A 55 12.63 -15.75 -9.02
CA GLU A 55 11.26 -15.38 -8.63
C GLU A 55 10.61 -14.48 -9.69
N ILE A 56 11.32 -13.46 -10.20
CA ILE A 56 10.82 -12.59 -11.28
C ILE A 56 10.44 -13.44 -12.50
N THR A 57 11.33 -14.35 -12.93
CA THR A 57 11.06 -15.20 -14.09
C THR A 57 9.84 -16.08 -13.87
N GLU A 58 9.70 -16.67 -12.68
CA GLU A 58 8.58 -17.53 -12.34
C GLU A 58 7.24 -16.76 -12.30
N VAL A 59 7.18 -15.60 -11.64
CA VAL A 59 5.93 -14.82 -11.53
C VAL A 59 5.49 -14.26 -12.89
N LEU A 60 6.44 -13.87 -13.75
CA LEU A 60 6.15 -13.42 -15.10
C LEU A 60 5.67 -14.57 -16.00
N ALA A 61 6.26 -15.76 -15.87
CA ALA A 61 5.81 -16.95 -16.60
C ALA A 61 4.36 -17.33 -16.24
N GLN A 62 3.91 -17.01 -15.03
CA GLN A 62 2.53 -17.20 -14.57
C GLN A 62 1.58 -16.07 -14.98
N GLY A 63 2.08 -15.02 -15.65
CA GLY A 63 1.26 -13.96 -16.25
C GLY A 63 1.01 -12.74 -15.35
N ALA A 64 1.91 -12.44 -14.41
CA ALA A 64 1.87 -11.18 -13.67
C ALA A 64 1.94 -9.97 -14.63
N ASP A 65 1.04 -8.99 -14.46
CA ASP A 65 1.00 -7.76 -15.27
C ASP A 65 1.83 -6.63 -14.65
N LEU A 66 2.00 -6.63 -13.33
CA LEU A 66 2.84 -5.69 -12.58
C LEU A 66 3.56 -6.44 -11.46
N ILE A 67 4.74 -5.96 -11.09
CA ILE A 67 5.48 -6.47 -9.94
C ILE A 67 5.53 -5.38 -8.87
N MET A 68 5.20 -5.75 -7.64
CA MET A 68 5.35 -4.91 -6.46
C MET A 68 6.55 -5.37 -5.62
N LEU A 69 7.49 -4.46 -5.36
CA LEU A 69 8.66 -4.73 -4.52
C LEU A 69 8.44 -4.20 -3.09
N PRO A 70 8.36 -5.08 -2.08
CA PRO A 70 8.23 -4.69 -0.67
C PRO A 70 9.58 -4.49 0.02
N MET A 71 9.54 -3.86 1.20
CA MET A 71 10.61 -3.84 2.21
C MET A 71 12.00 -3.35 1.77
N PHE A 72 12.12 -2.62 0.65
CA PHE A 72 13.40 -1.98 0.30
C PHE A 72 13.71 -0.83 1.28
N ASN A 73 14.99 -0.56 1.54
CA ASN A 73 15.44 0.44 2.52
C ASN A 73 16.19 1.62 1.92
N ASN A 74 16.66 1.51 0.68
CA ASN A 74 17.45 2.56 0.03
C ASN A 74 17.28 2.49 -1.50
N ALA A 75 17.83 3.50 -2.18
CA ALA A 75 17.73 3.60 -3.63
C ALA A 75 18.48 2.49 -4.38
N ASP A 76 19.58 1.98 -3.82
CA ASP A 76 20.40 0.95 -4.48
C ASP A 76 19.68 -0.39 -4.55
N GLU A 77 18.93 -0.75 -3.51
CA GLU A 77 18.05 -1.93 -3.51
C GLU A 77 16.98 -1.81 -4.60
N LEU A 78 16.25 -0.69 -4.66
CA LEU A 78 15.20 -0.50 -5.66
C LEU A 78 15.76 -0.51 -7.09
N ARG A 79 16.87 0.21 -7.33
CA ARG A 79 17.51 0.28 -8.65
C ARG A 79 18.11 -1.07 -9.05
N GLY A 80 18.69 -1.80 -8.11
CA GLY A 80 19.21 -3.15 -8.33
C GLY A 80 18.11 -4.10 -8.78
N PHE A 81 16.96 -4.08 -8.09
CA PHE A 81 15.80 -4.87 -8.48
C PHE A 81 15.22 -4.44 -9.83
N ALA A 82 15.07 -3.13 -10.07
CA ALA A 82 14.59 -2.59 -11.35
C ALA A 82 15.49 -3.01 -12.53
N LYS A 83 16.81 -3.03 -12.31
CA LYS A 83 17.79 -3.50 -13.30
C LYS A 83 17.63 -4.99 -13.58
N LEU A 84 17.41 -5.82 -12.57
CA LEU A 84 17.10 -7.25 -12.77
C LEU A 84 15.80 -7.42 -13.55
N LEU A 85 14.74 -6.69 -13.18
CA LEU A 85 13.47 -6.73 -13.90
C LEU A 85 13.62 -6.33 -15.38
N ASN A 86 14.54 -5.42 -15.69
CA ASN A 86 14.95 -5.03 -17.04
C ASN A 86 13.76 -4.67 -17.95
N GLY A 87 12.77 -3.97 -17.40
CA GLY A 87 11.57 -3.54 -18.14
C GLY A 87 10.62 -4.65 -18.56
N ARG A 88 10.83 -5.91 -18.13
CA ARG A 88 9.94 -7.04 -18.47
C ARG A 88 8.51 -6.88 -17.93
N ALA A 89 8.34 -6.10 -16.86
CA ALA A 89 7.05 -5.65 -16.36
C ALA A 89 7.16 -4.28 -15.69
N PRO A 90 6.06 -3.51 -15.58
CA PRO A 90 5.99 -2.32 -14.75
C PRO A 90 6.26 -2.63 -13.28
N LEU A 91 7.02 -1.75 -12.63
CA LEU A 91 7.39 -1.87 -11.21
C LEU A 91 6.57 -0.92 -10.34
N VAL A 92 6.14 -1.42 -9.18
CA VAL A 92 5.48 -0.67 -8.11
C VAL A 92 6.32 -0.80 -6.84
N PRO A 93 7.07 0.22 -6.39
CA PRO A 93 7.72 0.19 -5.10
C PRO A 93 6.65 0.33 -4.01
N LEU A 94 6.66 -0.59 -3.05
CA LEU A 94 5.88 -0.48 -1.83
C LEU A 94 6.73 0.21 -0.76
N LEU A 95 6.52 1.52 -0.59
CA LEU A 95 7.19 2.33 0.42
C LEU A 95 6.60 2.02 1.79
N GLU A 96 7.32 1.23 2.58
CA GLU A 96 6.86 0.77 3.89
C GLU A 96 7.99 0.71 4.95
N THR A 97 9.15 1.30 4.64
CA THR A 97 10.29 1.42 5.56
C THR A 97 10.68 2.89 5.75
N LYS A 98 11.23 3.20 6.93
CA LYS A 98 11.81 4.52 7.24
C LYS A 98 12.96 4.87 6.28
N GLY A 99 13.77 3.88 5.88
CA GLY A 99 14.87 4.08 4.93
C GLY A 99 14.38 4.48 3.54
N ALA A 100 13.35 3.80 3.01
CA ALA A 100 12.73 4.17 1.74
C ALA A 100 12.12 5.58 1.79
N LEU A 101 11.48 5.95 2.91
CA LEU A 101 10.96 7.31 3.08
C LEU A 101 12.07 8.37 3.13
N ALA A 102 13.17 8.09 3.83
CA ALA A 102 14.31 9.00 3.98
C ALA A 102 15.03 9.24 2.64
N SER A 103 15.15 8.20 1.82
CA SER A 103 15.82 8.24 0.50
C SER A 103 14.87 8.50 -0.68
N LEU A 104 13.63 8.97 -0.44
CA LEU A 104 12.59 9.14 -1.45
C LEU A 104 13.07 9.84 -2.74
N ASP A 105 13.71 11.00 -2.61
CA ASP A 105 14.16 11.79 -3.77
C ASP A 105 15.26 11.09 -4.58
N GLU A 106 15.97 10.12 -4.00
CA GLU A 106 16.99 9.36 -4.70
C GLU A 106 16.39 8.29 -5.62
N TRP A 107 15.32 7.61 -5.19
CA TRP A 107 14.79 6.44 -5.91
C TRP A 107 13.52 6.71 -6.71
N ILE A 108 12.80 7.79 -6.44
CA ILE A 108 11.50 8.09 -7.08
C ILE A 108 11.59 8.20 -8.61
N ALA A 109 12.75 8.56 -9.14
CA ALA A 109 13.00 8.68 -10.58
C ALA A 109 13.54 7.39 -11.22
N THR A 110 13.53 6.26 -10.51
CA THR A 110 14.06 4.98 -11.03
C THR A 110 13.30 4.58 -12.31
N PRO A 111 14.00 4.24 -13.42
CA PRO A 111 13.33 3.79 -14.64
C PRO A 111 12.48 2.54 -14.43
N GLY A 112 11.30 2.49 -15.08
CA GLY A 112 10.39 1.35 -15.03
C GLY A 112 9.33 1.40 -13.92
N LEU A 113 9.37 2.41 -13.03
CA LEU A 113 8.29 2.66 -12.09
C LEU A 113 7.02 3.15 -12.81
N CYS A 114 5.86 2.69 -12.36
CA CYS A 114 4.56 3.11 -12.92
C CYS A 114 3.57 3.63 -11.87
N GLU A 115 3.74 3.21 -10.62
CA GLU A 115 2.93 3.61 -9.47
C GLU A 115 3.82 3.55 -8.23
N VAL A 116 3.63 4.45 -7.26
CA VAL A 116 4.18 4.33 -5.91
C VAL A 116 3.06 4.01 -4.94
N PHE A 117 3.24 2.96 -4.13
CA PHE A 117 2.27 2.58 -3.13
C PHE A 117 2.87 2.71 -1.72
N VAL A 118 2.17 3.33 -0.78
CA VAL A 118 2.64 3.47 0.61
C VAL A 118 1.97 2.42 1.50
N GLY A 119 2.77 1.55 2.13
CA GLY A 119 2.30 0.52 3.06
C GLY A 119 2.26 1.04 4.50
N LEU A 120 1.10 1.49 4.98
CA LEU A 120 0.99 2.10 6.32
C LEU A 120 1.28 1.13 7.47
N ASN A 121 0.96 -0.16 7.31
CA ASN A 121 1.16 -1.18 8.35
C ASN A 121 2.63 -1.33 8.74
N ASP A 122 3.54 -1.45 7.78
CA ASP A 122 4.96 -1.59 8.10
C ASP A 122 5.62 -0.22 8.28
N LEU A 123 5.14 0.82 7.57
CA LEU A 123 5.70 2.17 7.70
C LEU A 123 5.55 2.76 9.09
N HIS A 124 4.36 2.68 9.70
CA HIS A 124 4.14 3.25 11.04
C HIS A 124 5.07 2.59 12.07
N LEU A 125 5.25 1.27 11.98
CA LEU A 125 6.16 0.53 12.85
C LEU A 125 7.62 0.92 12.61
N SER A 126 8.01 1.04 11.35
CA SER A 126 9.37 1.45 10.96
C SER A 126 9.71 2.87 11.43
N LEU A 127 8.70 3.73 11.57
CA LEU A 127 8.83 5.09 12.10
C LEU A 127 8.71 5.18 13.63
N GLY A 128 8.36 4.09 14.32
CA GLY A 128 8.12 4.09 15.76
C GLY A 128 6.78 4.72 16.17
N CYS A 129 5.84 4.83 15.25
CA CYS A 129 4.48 5.28 15.52
C CYS A 129 3.70 4.23 16.33
N SER A 130 2.77 4.70 17.15
CA SER A 130 1.90 3.89 18.00
C SER A 130 0.56 3.55 17.33
N PHE A 131 0.19 4.28 16.27
CA PHE A 131 -1.03 4.06 15.50
C PHE A 131 -0.76 4.11 13.99
N MET A 132 -1.43 3.22 13.26
CA MET A 132 -1.19 2.92 11.84
C MET A 132 -1.28 4.14 10.91
N PHE A 133 -2.20 5.06 11.18
CA PHE A 133 -2.44 6.24 10.34
C PHE A 133 -1.62 7.47 10.75
N GLU A 134 -0.77 7.39 11.77
CA GLU A 134 0.12 8.51 12.12
C GLU A 134 0.98 9.02 10.95
N PRO A 135 1.56 8.17 10.07
CA PRO A 135 2.30 8.66 8.90
C PRO A 135 1.48 9.56 7.97
N LEU A 136 0.15 9.42 7.94
CA LEU A 136 -0.76 10.28 7.19
C LEU A 136 -0.86 11.65 7.85
N ALA A 137 -1.17 11.70 9.15
CA ALA A 137 -1.27 12.96 9.91
C ALA A 137 0.08 13.71 10.03
N LEU A 138 1.20 12.99 10.00
CA LEU A 138 2.55 13.56 10.00
C LEU A 138 3.00 14.09 8.62
N GLY A 139 2.15 13.99 7.58
CA GLY A 139 2.44 14.50 6.24
C GLY A 139 3.42 13.64 5.43
N HIS A 140 3.81 12.46 5.92
CA HIS A 140 4.73 11.57 5.19
C HIS A 140 4.09 11.03 3.91
N VAL A 141 2.82 10.66 3.98
CA VAL A 141 2.05 10.18 2.81
C VAL A 141 1.91 11.30 1.76
N GLU A 142 1.66 12.53 2.20
CA GLU A 142 1.56 13.70 1.31
C GLU A 142 2.90 14.01 0.62
N LYS A 143 4.02 13.95 1.34
CA LYS A 143 5.36 14.07 0.75
C LYS A 143 5.56 13.09 -0.42
N VAL A 144 5.12 11.85 -0.26
CA VAL A 144 5.24 10.81 -1.29
C VAL A 144 4.29 11.08 -2.46
N ALA A 145 3.05 11.49 -2.19
CA ALA A 145 2.08 11.85 -3.21
C ALA A 145 2.60 12.99 -4.12
N VAL A 146 3.18 14.03 -3.51
CA VAL A 146 3.81 15.15 -4.23
C VAL A 146 4.98 14.65 -5.09
N ALA A 147 5.87 13.84 -4.53
CA ALA A 147 7.01 13.31 -5.26
C ALA A 147 6.59 12.44 -6.46
N ALA A 148 5.64 11.52 -6.27
CA ALA A 148 5.09 10.69 -7.34
C ALA A 148 4.50 11.54 -8.47
N ARG A 149 3.70 12.56 -8.12
CA ARG A 149 3.10 13.48 -9.10
C ARG A 149 4.14 14.23 -9.92
N ARG A 150 5.22 14.73 -9.30
CA ARG A 150 6.32 15.41 -10.03
C ARG A 150 6.96 14.52 -11.09
N HIS A 151 6.98 13.21 -10.87
CA HIS A 151 7.55 12.23 -11.79
C HIS A 151 6.49 11.58 -12.70
N GLY A 152 5.24 12.04 -12.69
CA GLY A 152 4.17 11.49 -13.51
C GLY A 152 3.77 10.06 -13.11
N LEU A 153 4.10 9.63 -11.89
CA LEU A 153 3.78 8.31 -11.36
C LEU A 153 2.36 8.31 -10.77
N ARG A 154 1.66 7.18 -10.92
CA ARG A 154 0.45 6.93 -10.14
C ARG A 154 0.81 6.83 -8.65
N PHE A 155 -0.16 7.10 -7.79
CA PHE A 155 0.04 7.07 -6.34
C PHE A 155 -1.09 6.32 -5.64
N GLY A 156 -0.75 5.53 -4.63
CA GLY A 156 -1.69 4.85 -3.74
C GLY A 156 -1.14 4.71 -2.34
N PHE A 157 -1.98 4.46 -1.35
CA PHE A 157 -1.54 4.17 0.01
C PHE A 157 -2.52 3.31 0.80
N GLY A 158 -2.01 2.67 1.84
CA GLY A 158 -2.81 2.04 2.88
C GLY A 158 -3.86 1.04 2.37
N GLY A 159 -4.87 0.85 3.21
CA GLY A 159 -6.07 0.15 2.82
C GLY A 159 -7.31 0.75 3.45
N ILE A 160 -8.43 0.58 2.78
CA ILE A 160 -9.74 1.07 3.23
C ILE A 160 -10.56 -0.12 3.73
N ALA A 161 -11.11 0.01 4.95
CA ALA A 161 -12.19 -0.85 5.44
C ALA A 161 -13.54 -0.37 4.90
N ARG A 162 -14.63 -1.10 5.16
CA ARG A 162 -15.96 -0.61 4.77
C ARG A 162 -16.22 0.77 5.39
N LEU A 163 -17.05 1.61 4.75
CA LEU A 163 -17.12 3.06 5.02
C LEU A 163 -17.32 3.44 6.51
N GLY A 164 -18.06 2.63 7.27
CA GLY A 164 -18.34 2.84 8.69
C GLY A 164 -17.53 1.96 9.66
N GLU A 165 -16.55 1.22 9.16
CA GLU A 165 -15.72 0.31 9.97
C GLU A 165 -14.31 0.88 10.19
N GLY A 166 -13.64 0.36 11.22
CA GLY A 166 -12.28 0.73 11.60
C GLY A 166 -12.23 1.69 12.78
N LEU A 167 -11.04 1.84 13.37
CA LEU A 167 -10.79 2.86 14.41
C LEU A 167 -10.79 4.27 13.81
N LEU A 168 -10.29 4.38 12.58
CA LEU A 168 -10.50 5.51 11.69
C LEU A 168 -11.48 5.03 10.61
N ALA A 169 -12.59 5.73 10.43
CA ALA A 169 -13.64 5.27 9.53
C ALA A 169 -13.13 5.21 8.08
N GLY A 170 -13.56 4.20 7.32
CA GLY A 170 -13.17 4.06 5.91
C GLY A 170 -13.47 5.31 5.07
N ARG A 171 -14.51 6.08 5.44
CA ARG A 171 -14.83 7.37 4.80
C ARG A 171 -13.76 8.45 5.03
N ASP A 172 -13.20 8.55 6.24
CA ASP A 172 -12.16 9.54 6.55
C ASP A 172 -10.86 9.23 5.80
N VAL A 173 -10.51 7.94 5.72
CA VAL A 173 -9.39 7.48 4.91
C VAL A 173 -9.62 7.77 3.43
N LEU A 174 -10.84 7.54 2.91
CA LEU A 174 -11.20 7.85 1.53
C LEU A 174 -11.11 9.35 1.22
N ALA A 175 -11.47 10.22 2.16
CA ALA A 175 -11.33 11.67 1.98
C ALA A 175 -9.86 12.07 1.77
N GLU A 176 -8.93 11.46 2.53
CA GLU A 176 -7.50 11.65 2.35
C GLU A 176 -6.98 11.08 1.03
N HIS A 177 -7.51 9.94 0.56
CA HIS A 177 -7.21 9.45 -0.78
C HIS A 177 -7.58 10.46 -1.87
N VAL A 178 -8.80 11.02 -1.81
CA VAL A 178 -9.27 12.02 -2.77
C VAL A 178 -8.40 13.28 -2.69
N ARG A 179 -8.15 13.81 -1.48
CA ARG A 179 -7.34 15.02 -1.28
C ARG A 179 -5.92 14.88 -1.84
N LEU A 180 -5.29 13.73 -1.62
CA LEU A 180 -3.92 13.48 -2.06
C LEU A 180 -3.81 13.09 -3.55
N GLY A 181 -4.94 12.90 -4.23
CA GLY A 181 -4.97 12.46 -5.63
C GLY A 181 -4.54 11.00 -5.79
N SER A 182 -4.84 10.16 -4.78
CA SER A 182 -4.58 8.73 -4.82
C SER A 182 -5.47 8.05 -5.86
N GLN A 183 -4.88 7.15 -6.65
CA GLN A 183 -5.53 6.42 -7.73
C GLN A 183 -5.58 4.90 -7.49
N ALA A 184 -5.01 4.44 -6.38
CA ALA A 184 -5.00 3.05 -5.97
C ALA A 184 -5.19 2.90 -4.47
N VAL A 185 -5.94 1.88 -4.06
CA VAL A 185 -6.15 1.48 -2.67
C VAL A 185 -6.28 -0.04 -2.59
N ILE A 186 -5.79 -0.63 -1.50
CA ILE A 186 -5.98 -2.06 -1.21
C ILE A 186 -7.18 -2.21 -0.27
N LEU A 187 -8.17 -3.01 -0.67
CA LEU A 187 -9.35 -3.24 0.17
C LEU A 187 -9.00 -4.14 1.36
N SER A 188 -9.52 -3.79 2.54
CA SER A 188 -9.31 -4.59 3.74
C SER A 188 -10.04 -5.95 3.65
N ARG A 189 -9.68 -6.88 4.53
CA ARG A 189 -10.34 -8.19 4.65
C ARG A 189 -11.84 -8.10 4.98
N THR A 190 -12.32 -6.99 5.53
CA THR A 190 -13.74 -6.84 5.85
C THR A 190 -14.62 -6.79 4.59
N PHE A 191 -14.03 -6.53 3.42
CA PHE A 191 -14.73 -6.67 2.13
C PHE A 191 -15.02 -8.12 1.74
N ASN A 192 -14.33 -9.11 2.33
CA ASN A 192 -14.49 -10.54 2.01
C ASN A 192 -15.34 -11.30 3.05
N ARG A 193 -16.15 -10.61 3.85
CA ARG A 193 -17.08 -11.24 4.80
C ARG A 193 -18.28 -11.81 4.05
N VAL A 194 -18.54 -13.10 4.24
CA VAL A 194 -19.73 -13.79 3.70
C VAL A 194 -20.82 -13.76 4.78
N GLY A 195 -22.03 -13.30 4.44
CA GLY A 195 -23.23 -13.48 5.29
C GLY A 195 -23.89 -12.22 5.88
N GLU A 196 -23.44 -11.01 5.57
CA GLU A 196 -24.00 -9.75 6.13
C GLU A 196 -24.91 -8.97 5.15
N GLY A 197 -25.52 -9.67 4.17
CA GLY A 197 -26.52 -9.10 3.25
C GLY A 197 -25.98 -8.15 2.17
N GLU A 198 -24.87 -7.46 2.41
CA GLU A 198 -24.18 -6.62 1.43
C GLU A 198 -23.12 -7.42 0.67
N THR A 199 -23.21 -7.43 -0.67
CA THR A 199 -22.23 -8.10 -1.54
C THR A 199 -20.92 -7.30 -1.64
N PHE A 200 -19.86 -7.94 -2.15
CA PHE A 200 -18.60 -7.23 -2.45
C PHE A 200 -18.84 -6.09 -3.46
N GLU A 201 -19.63 -6.36 -4.49
CA GLU A 201 -20.00 -5.41 -5.54
C GLU A 201 -20.75 -4.21 -4.97
N ASP A 202 -21.70 -4.43 -4.05
CA ASP A 202 -22.45 -3.36 -3.38
C ASP A 202 -21.52 -2.49 -2.52
N ALA A 203 -20.65 -3.11 -1.72
CA ALA A 203 -19.68 -2.39 -0.89
C ALA A 203 -18.72 -1.54 -1.74
N VAL A 204 -18.27 -2.06 -2.87
CA VAL A 204 -17.44 -1.31 -3.84
C VAL A 204 -18.23 -0.18 -4.50
N ALA A 205 -19.50 -0.40 -4.86
CA ALA A 205 -20.36 0.64 -5.42
C ALA A 205 -20.59 1.78 -4.42
N GLY A 206 -20.80 1.45 -3.14
CA GLY A 206 -20.89 2.41 -2.05
C GLY A 206 -19.61 3.23 -1.90
N LEU A 207 -18.45 2.59 -1.94
CA LEU A 207 -17.15 3.27 -1.91
C LEU A 207 -16.97 4.25 -3.08
N ARG A 208 -17.32 3.82 -4.30
CA ARG A 208 -17.27 4.69 -5.50
C ARG A 208 -18.26 5.85 -5.44
N SER A 209 -19.43 5.65 -4.82
CA SER A 209 -20.39 6.73 -4.59
C SER A 209 -19.83 7.76 -3.61
N ALA A 210 -19.26 7.30 -2.49
CA ALA A 210 -18.61 8.17 -1.51
C ALA A 210 -17.42 8.93 -2.11
N GLU A 211 -16.59 8.27 -2.92
CA GLU A 211 -15.48 8.89 -3.65
C GLU A 211 -15.96 10.05 -4.53
N ARG A 212 -17.04 9.87 -5.31
CA ARG A 212 -17.62 10.94 -6.13
C ARG A 212 -18.12 12.12 -5.30
N THR A 213 -18.80 11.84 -4.19
CA THR A 213 -19.28 12.89 -3.28
C THR A 213 -18.13 13.67 -2.66
N LEU A 214 -17.07 12.98 -2.22
CA LEU A 214 -15.87 13.61 -1.66
C LEU A 214 -15.11 14.42 -2.71
N ALA A 215 -15.02 13.94 -3.95
CA ALA A 215 -14.37 14.64 -5.06
C ALA A 215 -15.11 15.92 -5.49
N ALA A 216 -16.41 16.03 -5.19
CA ALA A 216 -17.21 17.22 -5.47
C ALA A 216 -17.05 18.33 -4.40
N ARG A 217 -16.34 18.07 -3.30
CA ARG A 217 -16.14 19.04 -2.22
C ARG A 217 -15.18 20.16 -2.64
N THR A 218 -15.34 21.32 -2.03
CA THR A 218 -14.42 22.44 -2.20
C THR A 218 -13.09 22.17 -1.49
N ASN A 219 -12.03 22.90 -1.90
CA ASN A 219 -10.73 22.82 -1.21
C ASN A 219 -10.84 23.11 0.29
N ALA A 220 -11.67 24.08 0.69
CA ALA A 220 -11.87 24.42 2.10
C ALA A 220 -12.47 23.26 2.89
N GLU A 221 -13.44 22.55 2.32
CA GLU A 221 -14.04 21.37 2.94
C GLU A 221 -13.07 20.19 3.00
N MET A 222 -12.29 19.95 1.95
CA MET A 222 -11.27 18.90 1.95
C MET A 222 -10.21 19.16 3.02
N LEU A 223 -9.82 20.42 3.24
CA LEU A 223 -8.91 20.80 4.32
C LEU A 223 -9.54 20.61 5.70
N ALA A 224 -10.84 20.89 5.85
CA ALA A 224 -11.56 20.64 7.09
C ALA A 224 -11.66 19.13 7.40
N ASP A 225 -11.96 18.30 6.40
CA ASP A 225 -11.95 16.84 6.53
C ASP A 225 -10.56 16.32 6.93
N SER A 226 -9.50 16.86 6.32
CA SER A 226 -8.12 16.50 6.64
C SER A 226 -7.71 16.89 8.06
N ALA A 227 -8.12 18.08 8.51
CA ALA A 227 -7.90 18.53 9.88
C ALA A 227 -8.64 17.65 10.91
N HIS A 228 -9.88 17.25 10.59
CA HIS A 228 -10.65 16.33 11.40
C HIS A 228 -9.96 14.97 11.52
N ALA A 229 -9.58 14.36 10.38
CA ALA A 229 -8.87 13.09 10.35
C ALA A 229 -7.56 13.15 11.14
N SER A 230 -6.78 14.23 10.96
CA SER A 230 -5.52 14.43 11.68
C SER A 230 -5.71 14.52 13.19
N ALA A 231 -6.73 15.24 13.65
CA ALA A 231 -7.05 15.33 15.08
C ALA A 231 -7.46 13.97 15.66
N LEU A 232 -8.30 13.21 14.95
CA LEU A 232 -8.72 11.87 15.37
C LEU A 232 -7.54 10.89 15.42
N ILE A 233 -6.65 10.92 14.42
CA ILE A 233 -5.43 10.12 14.39
C ILE A 233 -4.55 10.44 15.61
N ALA A 234 -4.35 11.72 15.94
CA ALA A 234 -3.57 12.13 17.09
C ALA A 234 -4.17 11.63 18.42
N GLN A 235 -5.50 11.68 18.56
CA GLN A 235 -6.21 11.16 19.73
C GLN A 235 -6.03 9.64 19.86
N LEU A 236 -6.25 8.88 18.77
CA LEU A 236 -6.10 7.42 18.78
C LEU A 236 -4.66 6.99 19.06
N ALA A 237 -3.68 7.75 18.55
CA ALA A 237 -2.27 7.51 18.82
C ALA A 237 -1.91 7.74 20.29
N ALA A 238 -2.44 8.79 20.92
CA ALA A 238 -2.24 9.03 22.36
C ALA A 238 -2.84 7.89 23.20
N GLN A 239 -4.08 7.48 22.91
CA GLN A 239 -4.72 6.37 23.59
C GLN A 239 -3.95 5.05 23.44
N ALA A 240 -3.35 4.80 22.27
CA ALA A 240 -2.53 3.62 22.03
C ALA A 240 -1.24 3.64 22.87
N ARG A 241 -0.58 4.80 23.02
CA ARG A 241 0.60 4.97 23.89
C ARG A 241 0.25 4.74 25.35
N ASP A 242 -0.85 5.31 25.82
CA ASP A 242 -1.27 5.17 27.22
C ASP A 242 -1.56 3.70 27.57
N ARG A 243 -2.21 2.96 26.66
CA ARG A 243 -2.47 1.51 26.84
C ARG A 243 -1.21 0.66 26.82
N ALA A 244 -0.16 1.08 26.11
CA ALA A 244 1.10 0.36 26.06
C ALA A 244 1.99 0.62 27.30
N ALA A 245 1.75 1.73 28.01
CA ALA A 245 2.47 2.10 29.21
C ALA A 245 1.83 1.57 30.52
N ALA A 246 0.56 1.14 30.45
CA ALA A 246 -0.20 0.52 31.54
C ALA A 246 0.04 -1.00 31.61
#